data_AF-B9F4Q2-F1
#
_entry.id   AF-B9F4Q2-F1
#
_cell.length_a   1.000
_cell.length_b   1.000
_cell.length_c   1.000
_cell.angle_alpha   90.00
_cell.angle_beta   90.00
_cell.angle_gamma   90.00
#
_symmetry.space_group_name_H-M   'P 1'
#
loop_
_entity.id
_entity.type
_entity.pdbx_description
1 polymer ?
#
loop_
_entity_poly.entity_id
_entity_poly.type
_entity_poly.pdbx_seq_one_letter_code
_entity_poly.pdbx_strand_id
1 'polypeptide(L)'
;MAPPPPSPSPSPASGAQYAHQFLNTALSQRGPSALPYAEDVKWLIRNHLVALADAFPSLHPKAALFTHNDGRAAHLLQADGTIPIHHAGASYNLPAVLWLPEPYPRSPPLVFLSPTRDMVIKPHHPLVDRSGLVANAPYLRSWVFPSSNLVDLATLRSRGEVVSDGVRKMGEEKEALERRLQDVMMATDLMEAWVMENTKGAAGDTEADEAIETADVLSKQMLECTAADLALEDTIYALDKAIQEGSVPFDGYLRSVRALAREQFFQRVLSTKVNKAQQQAQVARMAARAPQYAS
;
A
#
# COMPACT_ATOMS: atom_id res chain seq x y z
N MET A 1 14.38 61.72 12.05
CA MET A 1 13.50 61.00 11.11
C MET A 1 13.83 59.52 11.20
N ALA A 2 12.91 58.70 11.69
CA ALA A 2 13.06 57.24 11.66
C ALA A 2 12.96 56.75 10.20
N PRO A 3 13.67 55.67 9.81
CA PRO A 3 13.50 55.08 8.49
C PRO A 3 12.06 54.57 8.32
N PRO A 4 11.50 54.61 7.10
CA PRO A 4 10.17 54.09 6.85
C PRO A 4 10.14 52.57 7.11
N PRO A 5 9.00 52.01 7.59
CA PRO A 5 8.89 50.58 7.82
C PRO A 5 9.03 49.81 6.50
N PRO A 6 9.62 48.59 6.52
CA PRO A 6 9.70 47.75 5.33
C PRO A 6 8.28 47.41 4.85
N SER A 7 8.05 47.56 3.54
CA SER A 7 6.79 47.22 2.88
C SER A 7 6.40 45.76 3.13
N PRO A 8 5.11 45.45 3.38
CA PRO A 8 4.68 44.09 3.66
C PRO A 8 4.93 43.20 2.44
N SER A 9 5.65 42.10 2.65
CA SER A 9 5.75 41.01 1.69
C SER A 9 4.34 40.46 1.37
N PRO A 10 4.00 40.23 0.09
CA PRO A 10 2.67 39.75 -0.28
C PRO A 10 2.39 38.37 0.33
N SER A 11 1.21 38.22 0.92
CA SER A 11 0.71 36.99 1.53
C SER A 11 0.61 35.85 0.50
N PRO A 12 0.73 34.56 0.90
CA PRO A 12 0.68 33.42 -0.03
C PRO A 12 -0.62 33.30 -0.84
N ALA A 13 -1.76 33.76 -0.28
CA ALA A 13 -3.03 33.84 -1.00
C ALA A 13 -3.01 34.84 -2.18
N SER A 14 -2.11 35.82 -2.16
CA SER A 14 -1.93 36.82 -3.21
C SER A 14 -1.18 36.25 -4.43
N GLY A 15 -0.32 35.24 -4.23
CA GLY A 15 0.53 34.67 -5.28
C GLY A 15 -0.24 33.86 -6.33
N ALA A 16 -1.10 32.96 -5.89
CA ALA A 16 -1.97 32.18 -6.78
C ALA A 16 -2.98 33.08 -7.52
N GLN A 17 -3.63 34.00 -6.80
CA GLN A 17 -4.55 34.97 -7.41
C GLN A 17 -3.85 35.86 -8.44
N TYR A 18 -2.62 36.29 -8.15
CA TYR A 18 -1.78 37.01 -9.12
C TYR A 18 -1.46 36.15 -10.34
N ALA A 19 -1.11 34.87 -10.15
CA ALA A 19 -0.86 33.94 -11.25
C ALA A 19 -2.07 33.80 -12.18
N HIS A 20 -3.29 33.64 -11.62
CA HIS A 20 -4.52 33.59 -12.40
C HIS A 20 -4.74 34.87 -13.23
N GLN A 21 -4.61 36.04 -12.60
CA GLN A 21 -4.81 37.32 -13.27
C GLN A 21 -3.76 37.53 -14.37
N PHE A 22 -2.49 37.30 -14.05
CA PHE A 22 -1.37 37.43 -14.99
C PHE A 22 -1.57 36.53 -16.21
N LEU A 23 -1.88 35.25 -16.03
CA LEU A 23 -2.02 34.31 -17.14
C LEU A 23 -3.22 34.65 -18.05
N ASN A 24 -4.33 35.11 -17.47
CA ASN A 24 -5.48 35.60 -18.24
C ASN A 24 -5.08 36.78 -19.13
N THR A 25 -4.31 37.73 -18.60
CA THR A 25 -3.84 38.89 -19.37
C THR A 25 -2.79 38.48 -20.40
N ALA A 26 -1.76 37.72 -20.02
CA ALA A 26 -0.66 37.36 -20.89
C ALA A 26 -1.10 36.52 -22.10
N LEU A 27 -2.03 35.57 -21.91
CA LEU A 27 -2.52 34.71 -22.99
C LEU A 27 -3.56 35.38 -23.90
N SER A 28 -4.22 36.45 -23.42
CA SER A 28 -5.17 37.24 -24.20
C SER A 28 -4.54 38.42 -24.96
N GLN A 29 -3.28 38.77 -24.65
CA GLN A 29 -2.54 39.80 -25.39
C GLN A 29 -2.42 39.44 -26.88
N ARG A 30 -2.58 40.45 -27.74
CA ARG A 30 -2.45 40.37 -29.19
C ARG A 30 -1.41 41.38 -29.67
N GLY A 31 -0.84 41.14 -30.85
CA GLY A 31 0.14 42.03 -31.47
C GLY A 31 1.59 41.59 -31.21
N PRO A 32 2.56 42.51 -31.23
CA PRO A 32 3.99 42.18 -31.21
C PRO A 32 4.48 41.56 -29.89
N SER A 33 3.71 41.70 -28.80
CA SER A 33 3.98 41.06 -27.50
C SER A 33 3.18 39.77 -27.28
N ALA A 34 2.46 39.28 -28.29
CA ALA A 34 1.70 38.04 -28.18
C ALA A 34 2.62 36.84 -28.02
N LEU A 35 2.24 35.94 -27.12
CA LEU A 35 2.98 34.70 -26.90
C LEU A 35 2.79 33.74 -28.10
N PRO A 36 3.84 33.00 -28.51
CA PRO A 36 3.85 32.13 -29.69
C PRO A 36 3.17 30.77 -29.44
N TYR A 37 2.04 30.75 -28.73
CA TYR A 37 1.27 29.52 -28.47
C TYR A 37 0.01 29.48 -29.34
N ALA A 38 -0.31 28.31 -29.88
CA ALA A 38 -1.54 28.11 -30.64
C ALA A 38 -2.78 28.25 -29.75
N GLU A 39 -3.87 28.82 -30.29
CA GLU A 39 -5.09 29.14 -29.52
C GLU A 39 -5.73 27.91 -28.87
N ASP A 40 -5.65 26.74 -29.53
CA ASP A 40 -6.18 25.47 -29.03
C ASP A 40 -5.48 24.98 -27.76
N VAL A 41 -4.20 25.33 -27.57
CA VAL A 41 -3.41 24.90 -26.41
C VAL A 41 -3.36 25.93 -25.29
N LYS A 42 -3.63 27.22 -25.55
CA LYS A 42 -3.52 28.30 -24.54
C LYS A 42 -4.31 28.01 -23.27
N TRP A 43 -5.52 27.45 -23.39
CA TRP A 43 -6.34 27.09 -22.23
C TRP A 43 -5.68 26.01 -21.36
N LEU A 44 -5.08 25.00 -22.00
CA LEU A 44 -4.40 23.92 -21.30
C LEU A 44 -3.10 24.40 -20.65
N ILE A 45 -2.34 25.26 -21.35
CA ILE A 45 -1.13 25.91 -20.83
C ILE A 45 -1.47 26.71 -19.56
N ARG A 46 -2.54 27.50 -19.61
CA ARG A 46 -3.06 28.23 -18.45
C ARG A 46 -3.34 27.29 -17.30
N ASN A 47 -4.08 26.21 -17.54
CA ASN A 47 -4.44 25.27 -16.47
C ASN A 47 -3.23 24.57 -15.88
N HIS A 48 -2.24 24.19 -16.69
CA HIS A 48 -1.00 23.58 -16.21
C HIS A 48 -0.21 24.55 -15.32
N LEU A 49 -0.10 25.82 -15.69
CA LEU A 49 0.62 26.84 -14.91
C LEU A 49 -0.14 27.27 -13.65
N VAL A 50 -1.48 27.36 -13.72
CA VAL A 50 -2.32 27.62 -12.56
C VAL A 50 -2.19 26.49 -11.55
N ALA A 51 -2.37 25.23 -11.97
CA ALA A 51 -2.24 24.07 -11.10
C ALA A 51 -0.84 23.98 -10.47
N LEU A 52 0.21 24.36 -11.23
CA LEU A 52 1.57 24.44 -10.72
C LEU A 52 1.72 25.53 -9.64
N ALA A 53 1.18 26.73 -9.86
CA ALA A 53 1.24 27.83 -8.90
C ALA A 53 0.42 27.54 -7.63
N ASP A 54 -0.72 26.85 -7.77
CA ASP A 54 -1.55 26.42 -6.64
C ASP A 54 -0.84 25.34 -5.80
N ALA A 55 -0.19 24.38 -6.45
CA ALA A 55 0.56 23.32 -5.77
C ALA A 55 1.88 23.83 -5.16
N PHE A 56 2.52 24.81 -5.80
CA PHE A 56 3.80 25.37 -5.38
C PHE A 56 3.74 26.91 -5.38
N PRO A 57 3.31 27.53 -4.27
CA PRO A 57 3.16 28.99 -4.17
C PRO A 57 4.46 29.78 -4.38
N SER A 58 5.62 29.13 -4.27
CA SER A 58 6.94 29.69 -4.54
C SER A 58 7.27 29.80 -6.02
N LEU A 59 6.54 29.13 -6.92
CA LEU A 59 6.72 29.18 -8.37
C LEU A 59 5.78 30.22 -8.97
N HIS A 60 6.35 31.26 -9.56
CA HIS A 60 5.58 32.37 -10.11
C HIS A 60 5.60 32.35 -11.64
N PRO A 61 4.43 32.32 -12.31
CA PRO A 61 4.37 32.42 -13.75
C PRO A 61 4.77 33.82 -14.21
N LYS A 62 5.61 33.90 -15.25
CA LYS A 62 6.09 35.15 -15.86
C LYS A 62 6.25 34.95 -17.37
N ALA A 63 6.22 36.05 -18.13
CA ALA A 63 6.60 36.06 -19.53
C ALA A 63 7.98 36.71 -19.65
N ALA A 64 8.92 36.03 -20.31
CA ALA A 64 10.29 36.49 -20.42
C ALA A 64 10.86 36.15 -21.81
N LEU A 65 11.91 36.88 -22.20
CA LEU A 65 12.61 36.63 -23.45
C LEU A 65 13.50 35.40 -23.29
N PHE A 66 13.22 34.36 -24.06
CA PHE A 66 14.01 33.14 -24.13
C PHE A 66 14.90 33.18 -25.36
N THR A 67 16.19 32.85 -25.20
CA THR A 67 17.13 32.73 -26.32
C THR A 67 17.32 31.25 -26.65
N HIS A 68 16.89 30.86 -27.84
CA HIS A 68 17.06 29.52 -28.36
C HIS A 68 18.52 29.25 -28.71
N ASN A 69 18.85 27.96 -28.82
CA ASN A 69 20.19 27.51 -29.20
C ASN A 69 20.61 27.92 -30.62
N ASP A 70 19.65 28.28 -31.48
CA ASP A 70 19.88 28.80 -32.83
C ASP A 70 20.11 30.33 -32.87
N GLY A 71 20.11 30.99 -31.70
CA GLY A 71 20.28 32.43 -31.56
C GLY A 71 19.00 33.26 -31.74
N ARG A 72 17.86 32.62 -32.01
CA ARG A 72 16.56 33.32 -32.03
C ARG A 72 16.10 33.65 -30.62
N ALA A 73 15.41 34.77 -30.46
CA ALA A 73 14.81 35.14 -29.20
C ALA A 73 13.29 35.24 -29.34
N ALA A 74 12.55 34.63 -28.40
CA ALA A 74 11.10 34.62 -28.38
C ALA A 74 10.58 34.91 -26.96
N HIS A 75 9.45 35.62 -26.87
CA HIS A 75 8.78 35.81 -25.58
C HIS A 75 8.00 34.56 -25.21
N LEU A 76 8.44 33.86 -24.18
CA LEU A 76 7.83 32.61 -23.72
C LEU A 76 7.33 32.76 -22.28
N LEU A 77 6.38 31.89 -21.91
CA LEU A 77 5.98 31.70 -20.53
C LEU A 77 7.01 30.84 -19.80
N GLN A 78 7.26 31.22 -18.55
CA GLN A 78 8.05 30.45 -17.61
C GLN A 78 7.39 30.45 -16.23
N ALA A 79 7.72 29.46 -15.40
CA ALA A 79 7.50 29.48 -13.97
C ALA A 79 8.85 29.54 -13.25
N ASP A 80 9.08 30.60 -12.50
CA ASP A 80 10.36 30.89 -11.84
C ASP A 80 10.16 30.91 -10.32
N GLY A 81 11.02 30.20 -9.59
CA GLY A 81 10.93 30.11 -8.14
C GLY A 81 11.72 28.95 -7.55
N THR A 82 11.16 28.30 -6.53
CA THR A 82 11.82 27.18 -5.85
C THR A 82 10.91 25.95 -5.75
N ILE A 83 11.51 24.77 -5.93
CA ILE A 83 10.84 23.46 -5.80
C ILE A 83 11.35 22.79 -4.52
N PRO A 84 10.46 22.39 -3.59
CA PRO A 84 10.86 21.65 -2.40
C PRO A 84 11.28 20.22 -2.78
N ILE A 85 12.44 19.80 -2.29
CA ILE A 85 12.98 18.45 -2.44
C ILE A 85 13.33 17.90 -1.06
N HIS A 86 13.14 16.60 -0.88
CA HIS A 86 13.67 15.89 0.28
C HIS A 86 15.03 15.28 -0.10
N HIS A 87 16.00 15.37 0.80
CA HIS A 87 17.29 14.73 0.62
C HIS A 87 17.92 14.46 1.98
N ALA A 88 18.40 13.23 2.22
CA ALA A 88 19.10 12.87 3.46
C ALA A 88 18.33 13.25 4.76
N GLY A 89 17.00 13.10 4.76
CA GLY A 89 16.16 13.40 5.92
C GLY A 89 15.82 14.89 6.13
N ALA A 90 16.33 15.79 5.29
CA ALA A 90 16.04 17.23 5.35
C ALA A 90 15.33 17.71 4.06
N SER A 91 14.51 18.75 4.21
CA SER A 91 13.85 19.42 3.08
C SER A 91 14.69 20.61 2.61
N TYR A 92 14.96 20.67 1.32
CA TYR A 92 15.69 21.76 0.67
C TYR A 92 14.81 22.40 -0.40
N ASN A 93 14.96 23.71 -0.61
CA ASN A 93 14.27 24.42 -1.68
C ASN A 93 15.26 24.64 -2.83
N LEU A 94 15.02 23.97 -3.96
CA LEU A 94 15.87 24.04 -5.13
C LEU A 94 15.37 25.15 -6.07
N PRO A 95 16.14 26.20 -6.33
CA PRO A 95 15.71 27.23 -7.27
C PRO A 95 15.72 26.69 -8.70
N ALA A 96 14.58 26.83 -9.38
CA ALA A 96 14.37 26.29 -10.71
C ALA A 96 13.48 27.21 -11.55
N VAL A 97 13.72 27.19 -12.85
CA VAL A 97 12.98 27.93 -13.85
C VAL A 97 12.47 26.95 -14.90
N LEU A 98 11.16 26.87 -15.04
CA LEU A 98 10.48 26.00 -16.01
C LEU A 98 10.02 26.85 -17.19
N TRP A 99 10.67 26.73 -18.34
CA TRP A 99 10.28 27.40 -19.57
C TRP A 99 9.32 26.53 -20.39
N LEU A 100 8.30 27.16 -20.96
CA LEU A 100 7.36 26.52 -21.87
C LEU A 100 7.74 26.84 -23.33
N PRO A 101 8.38 25.91 -24.06
CA PRO A 101 8.74 26.15 -25.46
C PRO A 101 7.49 26.24 -26.33
N GLU A 102 7.61 26.83 -27.52
CA GLU A 102 6.50 26.99 -28.49
C GLU A 102 5.67 25.71 -28.78
N PRO A 103 6.27 24.49 -28.91
CA PRO A 103 5.52 23.27 -29.17
C PRO A 103 4.82 22.69 -27.92
N TYR A 104 4.97 23.30 -26.75
CA TYR A 104 4.30 22.87 -25.54
C TYR A 104 2.77 23.00 -25.69
N PRO A 105 1.96 22.03 -25.20
CA PRO A 105 2.32 20.86 -24.40
C PRO A 105 2.64 19.58 -25.19
N ARG A 106 2.76 19.64 -26.52
CA ARG A 106 3.15 18.47 -27.35
C ARG A 106 4.61 18.09 -27.12
N SER A 107 5.46 19.07 -26.81
CA SER A 107 6.82 18.86 -26.28
C SER A 107 6.88 19.11 -24.77
N PRO A 108 7.81 18.48 -24.04
CA PRO A 108 8.04 18.77 -22.62
C PRO A 108 8.50 20.22 -22.38
N PRO A 109 8.33 20.74 -21.14
CA PRO A 109 8.93 21.99 -20.73
C PRO A 109 10.46 21.86 -20.59
N LEU A 110 11.17 22.99 -20.66
CA LEU A 110 12.61 23.05 -20.37
C LEU A 110 12.81 23.48 -18.92
N VAL A 111 13.47 22.66 -18.12
CA VAL A 111 13.70 22.95 -16.69
C VAL A 111 15.17 23.28 -16.46
N PHE A 112 15.45 24.47 -15.95
CA PHE A 112 16.80 24.91 -15.60
C PHE A 112 16.92 25.12 -14.09
N LEU A 113 17.99 24.63 -13.50
CA LEU A 113 18.36 24.97 -12.13
C LEU A 113 19.07 26.32 -12.12
N SER A 114 18.65 27.20 -11.21
CA SER A 114 19.23 28.54 -11.04
C SER A 114 19.97 28.61 -9.70
N PRO A 115 21.19 28.05 -9.60
CA PRO A 115 21.92 28.04 -8.33
C PRO A 115 22.12 29.48 -7.80
N THR A 116 21.89 29.68 -6.50
CA THR A 116 22.25 30.94 -5.82
C THR A 116 23.77 31.07 -5.71
N ARG A 117 24.26 32.22 -5.19
CA ARG A 117 25.70 32.52 -5.07
C ARG A 117 26.50 31.43 -4.33
N ASP A 118 25.87 30.72 -3.41
CA ASP A 118 26.48 29.68 -2.59
C ASP A 118 26.13 28.25 -3.06
N MET A 119 25.43 28.11 -4.20
CA MET A 119 25.06 26.81 -4.77
C MET A 119 25.89 26.50 -6.02
N VAL A 120 26.25 25.24 -6.18
CA VAL A 120 26.93 24.72 -7.38
C VAL A 120 26.19 23.50 -7.88
N ILE A 121 25.98 23.43 -9.21
CA ILE A 121 25.46 22.22 -9.84
C ILE A 121 26.50 21.12 -9.70
N LYS A 122 26.12 20.01 -9.06
CA LYS A 122 27.03 18.87 -8.85
C LYS A 122 27.59 18.39 -10.20
N PRO A 123 28.93 18.32 -10.36
CA PRO A 123 29.52 17.84 -11.60
C PRO A 123 29.15 16.37 -11.83
N HIS A 124 28.88 16.01 -13.10
CA HIS A 124 28.48 14.66 -13.52
C HIS A 124 27.18 14.14 -12.90
N HIS A 125 26.23 15.05 -12.57
CA HIS A 125 24.91 14.63 -12.10
C HIS A 125 24.15 13.90 -13.23
N PRO A 126 23.54 12.72 -12.98
CA PRO A 126 22.93 11.91 -14.03
C PRO A 126 21.75 12.59 -14.75
N LEU A 127 21.08 13.52 -14.05
CA LEU A 127 19.87 14.18 -14.54
C LEU A 127 20.08 15.60 -15.10
N VAL A 128 21.21 16.24 -14.79
CA VAL A 128 21.43 17.67 -15.02
C VAL A 128 22.76 17.88 -15.73
N ASP A 129 22.76 18.71 -16.77
CA ASP A 129 23.96 19.03 -17.52
C ASP A 129 24.79 20.17 -16.85
N ARG A 130 25.88 20.59 -17.49
CA ARG A 130 26.72 21.69 -16.99
C ARG A 130 26.04 23.08 -17.07
N SER A 131 24.99 23.22 -17.88
CA SER A 131 24.23 24.46 -18.01
C SER A 131 23.14 24.60 -16.94
N GLY A 132 22.85 23.52 -16.21
CA GLY A 132 21.75 23.45 -15.25
C GLY A 132 20.45 22.94 -15.86
N LEU A 133 20.44 22.57 -17.14
CA LEU A 133 19.29 21.98 -17.81
C LEU A 133 19.07 20.54 -17.32
N VAL A 134 17.86 20.28 -16.84
CA VAL A 134 17.43 18.95 -16.39
C VAL A 134 16.92 18.16 -17.60
N ALA A 135 17.83 17.68 -18.47
CA ALA A 135 17.44 16.99 -19.71
C ALA A 135 17.08 15.50 -19.50
N ASN A 136 17.66 14.87 -18.48
CA ASN A 136 17.63 13.40 -18.34
C ASN A 136 16.60 12.89 -17.31
N ALA A 137 15.69 13.75 -16.82
CA ALA A 137 14.62 13.30 -15.93
C ALA A 137 13.69 12.30 -16.65
N PRO A 138 13.38 11.13 -16.05
CA PRO A 138 12.54 10.11 -16.69
C PRO A 138 11.21 10.66 -17.21
N TYR A 139 10.55 11.51 -16.41
CA TYR A 139 9.26 12.10 -16.76
C TYR A 139 9.32 13.08 -17.94
N LEU A 140 10.42 13.80 -18.12
CA LEU A 140 10.62 14.67 -19.29
C LEU A 140 10.87 13.83 -20.56
N ARG A 141 11.60 12.72 -20.43
CA ARG A 141 11.87 11.79 -21.54
C ARG A 141 10.63 11.04 -22.01
N SER A 142 9.74 10.69 -21.09
CA SER A 142 8.48 10.00 -21.37
C SER A 142 7.28 10.96 -21.35
N TRP A 143 7.48 12.23 -21.73
CA TRP A 143 6.39 13.21 -21.77
C TRP A 143 5.36 12.82 -22.84
N VAL A 144 4.10 12.69 -22.44
CA VAL A 144 3.00 12.28 -23.32
C VAL A 144 1.89 13.32 -23.25
N PHE A 145 1.59 13.97 -24.37
CA PHE A 145 0.41 14.83 -24.48
C PHE A 145 -0.84 13.97 -24.78
N PRO A 146 -1.99 14.19 -24.10
CA PRO A 146 -2.28 15.22 -23.09
C PRO A 146 -2.15 14.76 -21.62
N SER A 147 -1.63 13.57 -21.34
CA SER A 147 -1.62 13.00 -19.98
C SER A 147 -0.59 13.66 -19.04
N SER A 148 0.53 14.14 -19.57
CA SER A 148 1.60 14.77 -18.80
C SER A 148 1.30 16.23 -18.45
N ASN A 149 1.53 16.60 -17.19
CA ASN A 149 1.37 17.96 -16.66
C ASN A 149 2.58 18.42 -15.82
N LEU A 150 2.62 19.71 -15.48
CA LEU A 150 3.74 20.35 -14.75
C LEU A 150 3.79 20.00 -13.25
N VAL A 151 2.64 19.73 -12.63
CA VAL A 151 2.58 19.39 -11.19
C VAL A 151 3.22 18.04 -10.95
N ASP A 152 2.89 17.06 -11.78
CA ASP A 152 3.52 15.73 -11.72
C ASP A 152 5.03 15.82 -11.97
N LEU A 153 5.48 16.66 -12.89
CA LEU A 153 6.92 16.90 -13.12
C LEU A 153 7.62 17.42 -11.85
N ALA A 154 7.02 18.38 -11.15
CA ALA A 154 7.60 18.96 -9.93
C ALA A 154 7.53 18.02 -8.71
N THR A 155 6.52 17.14 -8.64
CA THR A 155 6.32 16.18 -7.54
C THR A 155 7.03 14.84 -7.74
N LEU A 156 7.48 14.51 -8.96
CA LEU A 156 7.97 13.15 -9.27
C LEU A 156 9.20 12.74 -8.47
N ARG A 157 10.03 13.69 -8.04
CA ARG A 157 11.19 13.38 -7.20
C ARG A 157 10.78 12.90 -5.81
N SER A 158 9.85 13.60 -5.15
CA SER A 158 9.39 13.19 -3.81
C SER A 158 8.61 11.88 -3.87
N ARG A 159 7.79 11.67 -4.91
CA ARG A 159 7.07 10.41 -5.13
C ARG A 159 8.02 9.25 -5.46
N GLY A 160 9.06 9.50 -6.25
CA GLY A 160 10.06 8.47 -6.61
C GLY A 160 10.84 7.95 -5.41
N GLU A 161 11.24 8.84 -4.49
CA GLU A 161 11.92 8.43 -3.25
C GLU A 161 10.97 7.61 -2.35
N VAL A 162 9.72 8.02 -2.19
CA VAL A 162 8.72 7.28 -1.38
C VAL A 162 8.44 5.89 -1.97
N VAL A 163 8.27 5.79 -3.29
CA VAL A 163 8.05 4.50 -3.96
C VAL A 163 9.29 3.61 -3.83
N SER A 164 10.49 4.15 -4.03
CA SER A 164 11.73 3.40 -3.88
C SER A 164 11.94 2.88 -2.45
N ASP A 165 11.61 3.70 -1.45
CA ASP A 165 11.67 3.30 -0.04
C ASP A 165 10.64 2.21 0.27
N GLY A 166 9.42 2.35 -0.24
CA GLY A 166 8.37 1.33 -0.13
C GLY A 166 8.77 -0.01 -0.78
N VAL A 167 9.37 0.04 -1.98
CA VAL A 167 9.89 -1.16 -2.67
C VAL A 167 11.01 -1.82 -1.87
N ARG A 168 11.94 -1.05 -1.33
CA ARG A 168 13.03 -1.57 -0.48
C ARG A 168 12.47 -2.25 0.76
N LYS A 169 11.57 -1.59 1.49
CA LYS A 169 10.96 -2.13 2.71
C LYS A 169 10.17 -3.41 2.44
N MET A 170 9.39 -3.44 1.36
CA MET A 170 8.67 -4.64 0.94
C MET A 170 9.63 -5.79 0.56
N GLY A 171 10.80 -5.46 -0.03
CA GLY A 171 11.87 -6.43 -0.27
C GLY A 171 12.40 -7.04 1.02
N GLU A 172 12.70 -6.22 2.03
CA GLU A 172 13.15 -6.66 3.35
C GLU A 172 12.10 -7.55 4.05
N GLU A 173 10.82 -7.14 4.01
CA GLU A 173 9.71 -7.93 4.57
C GLU A 173 9.55 -9.27 3.85
N LYS A 174 9.68 -9.29 2.52
CA LYS A 174 9.65 -10.53 1.72
C LYS A 174 10.76 -11.48 2.16
N GLU A 175 12.00 -11.01 2.22
CA GLU A 175 13.13 -11.85 2.64
C GLU A 175 12.96 -12.36 4.08
N ALA A 176 12.38 -11.56 4.98
CA ALA A 176 12.10 -11.99 6.34
C ALA A 176 11.04 -13.10 6.38
N LEU A 177 10.01 -13.00 5.54
CA LEU A 177 8.96 -14.00 5.44
C LEU A 177 9.47 -15.31 4.82
N GLU A 178 10.34 -15.23 3.81
CA GLU A 178 11.01 -16.39 3.21
C GLU A 178 11.87 -17.15 4.24
N ARG A 179 12.60 -16.43 5.11
CA ARG A 179 13.35 -17.06 6.21
C ARG A 179 12.44 -17.80 7.19
N ARG A 180 11.33 -17.17 7.61
CA ARG A 180 10.35 -17.82 8.52
C ARG A 180 9.72 -19.06 7.89
N LEU A 181 9.43 -19.02 6.59
CA LEU A 181 8.91 -20.17 5.88
C LEU A 181 9.93 -21.32 5.90
N GLN A 182 11.20 -21.02 5.65
CA GLN A 182 12.28 -22.00 5.69
C GLN A 182 12.44 -22.63 7.08
N ASP A 183 12.36 -21.82 8.15
CA ASP A 183 12.42 -22.31 9.53
C ASP A 183 11.27 -23.28 9.86
N VAL A 184 10.04 -22.93 9.46
CA VAL A 184 8.86 -23.79 9.67
C VAL A 184 8.98 -25.08 8.87
N MET A 185 9.41 -25.01 7.60
CA MET A 185 9.63 -26.20 6.79
C MET A 185 10.67 -27.13 7.42
N MET A 186 11.80 -26.58 7.88
CA MET A 186 12.82 -27.38 8.56
C MET A 186 12.30 -28.00 9.87
N ALA A 187 11.50 -27.26 10.64
CA ALA A 187 10.88 -27.79 11.85
C ALA A 187 9.90 -28.93 11.55
N THR A 188 9.10 -28.80 10.48
CA THR A 188 8.21 -29.87 10.01
C THR A 188 9.00 -31.12 9.61
N ASP A 189 10.06 -30.98 8.81
CA ASP A 189 10.91 -32.10 8.39
C ASP A 189 11.52 -32.83 9.59
N LEU A 190 11.97 -32.07 10.61
CA LEU A 190 12.50 -32.63 11.85
C LEU A 190 11.43 -33.40 12.63
N MET A 191 10.21 -32.86 12.73
CA MET A 191 9.10 -33.55 13.39
C MET A 191 8.69 -34.82 12.64
N GLU A 192 8.58 -34.77 11.31
CA GLU A 192 8.25 -35.95 10.50
C GLU A 192 9.32 -37.03 10.64
N ALA A 193 10.60 -36.68 10.61
CA ALA A 193 11.70 -37.62 10.82
C ALA A 193 11.63 -38.27 12.21
N TRP A 194 11.35 -37.47 13.25
CA TRP A 194 11.19 -37.98 14.62
C TRP A 194 10.00 -38.92 14.75
N VAL A 195 8.86 -38.58 14.14
CA VAL A 195 7.66 -39.43 14.12
C VAL A 195 7.97 -40.75 13.42
N MET A 196 8.62 -40.72 12.25
CA MET A 196 8.99 -41.92 11.50
C MET A 196 9.96 -42.83 12.26
N GLU A 197 10.91 -42.28 13.02
CA GLU A 197 11.84 -43.07 13.83
C GLU A 197 11.14 -43.74 15.01
N ASN A 198 10.28 -42.99 15.72
CA ASN A 198 9.58 -43.49 16.90
C ASN A 198 8.43 -44.44 16.59
N THR A 199 7.90 -44.42 15.36
CA THR A 199 6.86 -45.36 14.91
C THR A 199 7.44 -46.68 14.40
N LYS A 200 8.70 -46.71 13.94
CA LYS A 200 9.37 -47.94 13.44
C LYS A 200 9.63 -49.00 14.52
N GLY A 201 9.71 -48.60 15.79
CA GLY A 201 9.99 -49.51 16.93
C GLY A 201 8.75 -50.05 17.63
N ALA A 202 7.58 -49.45 17.40
CA ALA A 202 6.31 -49.94 17.90
C ALA A 202 5.77 -51.02 16.94
N ALA A 203 6.28 -52.25 17.06
CA ALA A 203 5.84 -53.41 16.26
C ALA A 203 4.46 -53.95 16.68
N GLY A 204 3.55 -53.05 17.02
CA GLY A 204 2.15 -53.28 17.28
C GLY A 204 1.50 -51.92 17.28
N ASP A 205 0.37 -51.79 16.59
CA ASP A 205 -0.54 -50.64 16.65
C ASP A 205 -1.09 -50.50 18.08
N THR A 206 -0.25 -50.26 19.07
CA THR A 206 -0.70 -49.72 20.34
C THR A 206 -1.03 -48.27 20.00
N GLU A 207 -2.24 -48.06 19.46
CA GLU A 207 -2.80 -46.74 19.26
C GLU A 207 -2.50 -45.94 20.53
N ALA A 208 -1.97 -44.73 20.40
CA ALA A 208 -1.75 -43.86 21.56
C ALA A 208 -3.04 -43.68 22.39
N ASP A 209 -4.20 -43.95 21.79
CA ASP A 209 -5.52 -44.00 22.40
C ASP A 209 -5.71 -45.17 23.40
N GLU A 210 -4.94 -46.26 23.32
CA GLU A 210 -4.96 -47.35 24.33
C GLU A 210 -4.19 -46.98 25.62
N ALA A 211 -3.38 -45.92 25.60
CA ALA A 211 -2.64 -45.50 26.79
C ALA A 211 -3.55 -45.00 27.92
N ILE A 212 -4.78 -44.57 27.60
CA ILE A 212 -5.73 -44.01 28.55
C ILE A 212 -7.13 -44.57 28.26
N GLU A 213 -7.60 -45.48 29.12
CA GLU A 213 -8.98 -45.98 29.06
C GLU A 213 -9.94 -45.09 29.87
N THR A 214 -11.21 -45.06 29.46
CA THR A 214 -12.26 -44.36 30.19
C THR A 214 -12.67 -45.13 31.44
N ALA A 215 -12.92 -44.41 32.55
CA ALA A 215 -13.16 -45.03 33.86
C ALA A 215 -14.49 -45.82 33.96
N ASP A 216 -15.45 -45.56 33.08
CA ASP A 216 -16.78 -46.17 33.09
C ASP A 216 -17.49 -46.02 31.74
N VAL A 217 -18.59 -46.75 31.56
CA VAL A 217 -19.37 -46.80 30.31
C VAL A 217 -19.96 -45.43 29.92
N LEU A 218 -20.36 -44.59 30.89
CA LEU A 218 -20.88 -43.25 30.59
C LEU A 218 -19.75 -42.33 30.12
N SER A 219 -18.58 -42.41 30.77
CA SER A 219 -17.37 -41.70 30.33
C SER A 219 -16.95 -42.10 28.90
N LYS A 220 -17.01 -43.39 28.56
CA LYS A 220 -16.78 -43.89 27.20
C LYS A 220 -17.76 -43.29 26.19
N GLN A 221 -19.06 -43.33 26.52
CA GLN A 221 -20.10 -42.77 25.66
C GLN A 221 -19.95 -41.26 25.47
N MET A 222 -19.52 -40.52 26.49
CA MET A 222 -19.23 -39.10 26.33
C MET A 222 -18.07 -38.85 25.38
N LEU A 223 -16.97 -39.59 25.53
CA LEU A 223 -15.80 -39.47 24.67
C LEU A 223 -16.17 -39.73 23.21
N GLU A 224 -16.88 -40.82 22.94
CA GLU A 224 -17.33 -41.19 21.59
C GLU A 224 -18.26 -40.13 20.98
N CYS A 225 -19.25 -39.63 21.76
CA CYS A 225 -20.16 -38.59 21.27
C CYS A 225 -19.43 -37.29 20.94
N THR A 226 -18.46 -36.89 21.78
CA THR A 226 -17.68 -35.66 21.58
C THR A 226 -16.72 -35.82 20.39
N ALA A 227 -16.06 -36.96 20.26
CA ALA A 227 -15.20 -37.25 19.12
C ALA A 227 -15.99 -37.23 17.80
N ALA A 228 -17.17 -37.86 17.78
CA ALA A 228 -18.06 -37.82 16.62
C ALA A 228 -18.55 -36.40 16.30
N ASP A 229 -18.88 -35.57 17.30
CA ASP A 229 -19.29 -34.18 17.08
C ASP A 229 -18.18 -33.36 16.41
N LEU A 230 -16.95 -33.47 16.89
CA LEU A 230 -15.78 -32.77 16.35
C LEU A 230 -15.45 -33.24 14.92
N ALA A 231 -15.48 -34.55 14.66
CA ALA A 231 -15.27 -35.09 13.32
C ALA A 231 -16.35 -34.62 12.33
N LEU A 232 -17.60 -34.50 12.78
CA LEU A 232 -18.69 -33.95 11.98
C LEU A 232 -18.48 -32.45 11.67
N GLU A 233 -17.94 -31.67 12.61
CA GLU A 233 -17.58 -30.27 12.36
C GLU A 233 -16.48 -30.14 11.29
N ASP A 234 -15.42 -30.94 11.40
CA ASP A 234 -14.32 -30.92 10.44
C ASP A 234 -14.76 -31.33 9.03
N THR A 235 -15.62 -32.36 8.93
CA THR A 235 -16.16 -32.80 7.64
C THR A 235 -17.08 -31.75 7.00
N ILE A 236 -17.92 -31.07 7.79
CA ILE A 236 -18.73 -29.96 7.28
C ILE A 236 -17.83 -28.81 6.82
N TYR A 237 -16.80 -28.46 7.59
CA TYR A 237 -15.84 -27.43 7.19
C TYR A 237 -15.12 -27.77 5.87
N ALA A 238 -14.69 -29.01 5.69
CA ALA A 238 -14.08 -29.46 4.45
C ALA A 238 -15.04 -29.39 3.26
N LEU A 239 -16.32 -29.73 3.47
CA LEU A 239 -17.37 -29.59 2.44
C LEU A 239 -17.63 -28.13 2.08
N ASP A 240 -17.65 -27.21 3.05
CA ASP A 240 -17.79 -25.77 2.84
C ASP A 240 -16.65 -25.22 1.96
N LYS A 241 -15.43 -25.70 2.19
CA LYS A 241 -14.28 -25.35 1.36
C LYS A 241 -14.40 -25.93 -0.04
N ALA A 242 -14.78 -27.21 -0.16
CA ALA A 242 -14.90 -27.90 -1.45
C ALA A 242 -15.96 -27.27 -2.37
N ILE A 243 -17.05 -26.71 -1.81
CA ILE A 243 -18.02 -25.97 -2.62
C ILE A 243 -17.50 -24.59 -3.06
N GLN A 244 -16.75 -23.88 -2.21
CA GLN A 244 -16.11 -22.61 -2.59
C GLN A 244 -15.11 -22.79 -3.73
N GLU A 245 -14.40 -23.91 -3.75
CA GLU A 245 -13.47 -24.29 -4.80
C GLU A 245 -14.16 -24.87 -6.05
N GLY A 246 -15.49 -25.08 -6.01
CA GLY A 246 -16.27 -25.63 -7.12
C GLY A 246 -16.11 -27.14 -7.35
N SER A 247 -15.47 -27.86 -6.43
CA SER A 247 -15.24 -29.31 -6.50
C SER A 247 -16.50 -30.14 -6.22
N VAL A 248 -17.50 -29.55 -5.55
CA VAL A 248 -18.77 -30.21 -5.20
C VAL A 248 -19.95 -29.38 -5.72
N PRO A 249 -20.93 -29.98 -6.42
CA PRO A 249 -22.13 -29.26 -6.86
C PRO A 249 -23.00 -28.85 -5.66
N PHE A 250 -23.64 -27.68 -5.74
CA PHE A 250 -24.44 -27.09 -4.66
C PHE A 250 -25.52 -28.03 -4.11
N ASP A 251 -26.21 -28.79 -4.97
CA ASP A 251 -27.23 -29.76 -4.53
C ASP A 251 -26.62 -30.91 -3.70
N GLY A 252 -25.43 -31.38 -4.10
CA GLY A 252 -24.68 -32.42 -3.37
C GLY A 252 -24.21 -31.93 -2.01
N TYR A 253 -23.68 -30.71 -1.96
CA TYR A 253 -23.29 -30.04 -0.71
C TYR A 253 -24.47 -29.91 0.27
N LEU A 254 -25.60 -29.35 -0.17
CA LEU A 254 -26.76 -29.16 0.71
C LEU A 254 -27.30 -30.48 1.27
N ARG A 255 -27.26 -31.55 0.48
CA ARG A 255 -27.69 -32.88 0.90
C ARG A 255 -26.76 -33.44 1.98
N SER A 256 -25.45 -33.35 1.77
CA SER A 256 -24.43 -33.84 2.70
C SER A 256 -24.42 -33.06 4.01
N VAL A 257 -24.41 -31.72 3.96
CA VAL A 257 -24.43 -30.89 5.18
C VAL A 257 -25.70 -31.12 6.00
N ARG A 258 -26.86 -31.28 5.35
CA ARG A 258 -28.11 -31.57 6.08
C ARG A 258 -28.08 -32.94 6.76
N ALA A 259 -27.48 -33.94 6.13
CA ALA A 259 -27.34 -35.28 6.72
C ALA A 259 -26.39 -35.24 7.93
N LEU A 260 -25.21 -34.63 7.75
CA LEU A 260 -24.19 -34.49 8.80
C LEU A 260 -24.70 -33.65 9.98
N ALA A 261 -25.37 -32.52 9.73
CA ALA A 261 -25.94 -31.67 10.78
C ALA A 261 -27.03 -32.41 11.60
N ARG A 262 -27.79 -33.31 10.96
CA ARG A 262 -28.76 -34.15 11.66
C ARG A 262 -28.06 -35.16 12.57
N GLU A 263 -27.00 -35.78 12.11
CA GLU A 263 -26.19 -36.70 12.90
C GLU A 263 -25.53 -35.98 14.08
N GLN A 264 -24.96 -34.81 13.83
CA GLN A 264 -24.36 -33.93 14.82
C GLN A 264 -25.35 -33.58 15.94
N PHE A 265 -26.59 -33.23 15.58
CA PHE A 265 -27.64 -32.96 16.54
C PHE A 265 -27.88 -34.16 17.48
N PHE A 266 -27.92 -35.38 16.96
CA PHE A 266 -28.09 -36.57 17.79
C PHE A 266 -26.90 -36.81 18.72
N GLN A 267 -25.66 -36.59 18.26
CA GLN A 267 -24.47 -36.69 19.10
C GLN A 267 -24.50 -35.68 20.25
N ARG A 268 -24.87 -34.42 19.98
CA ARG A 268 -25.01 -33.36 21.01
C ARG A 268 -26.11 -33.65 22.03
N VAL A 269 -27.25 -34.14 21.56
CA VAL A 269 -28.36 -34.53 22.44
C VAL A 269 -27.96 -35.72 23.32
N LEU A 270 -27.28 -36.71 22.76
CA LEU A 270 -26.80 -37.88 23.50
C LEU A 270 -25.77 -37.47 24.55
N SER A 271 -24.77 -36.66 24.18
CA SER A 271 -23.78 -36.09 25.11
C SER A 271 -24.44 -35.35 26.29
N THR A 272 -25.46 -34.53 26.02
CA THR A 272 -26.22 -33.82 27.07
C THR A 272 -26.93 -34.79 28.02
N LYS A 273 -27.48 -35.90 27.50
CA LYS A 273 -28.14 -36.92 28.32
C LYS A 273 -27.15 -37.70 29.17
N VAL A 274 -26.01 -38.11 28.59
CA VAL A 274 -24.96 -38.85 29.29
C VAL A 274 -24.38 -37.99 30.42
N ASN A 275 -24.12 -36.71 30.18
CA ASN A 275 -23.62 -35.78 31.21
C ASN A 275 -24.60 -35.67 32.40
N LYS A 276 -25.91 -35.55 32.14
CA LYS A 276 -26.93 -35.57 33.21
C LYS A 276 -26.95 -36.90 33.98
N ALA A 277 -26.86 -38.03 33.28
CA ALA A 277 -26.83 -39.35 33.91
C ALA A 277 -25.56 -39.55 34.75
N GLN A 278 -24.42 -39.06 34.29
CA GLN A 278 -23.15 -39.12 35.00
C GLN A 278 -23.18 -38.28 36.28
N GLN A 279 -23.76 -37.06 36.22
CA GLN A 279 -23.97 -36.23 37.41
C GLN A 279 -24.86 -36.92 38.44
N GLN A 280 -25.95 -37.55 38.01
CA GLN A 280 -26.85 -38.30 38.92
C GLN A 280 -26.14 -39.51 39.54
N ALA A 281 -25.36 -40.27 38.76
CA ALA A 281 -24.58 -41.40 39.24
C ALA A 281 -23.48 -40.98 40.24
N GLN A 282 -22.83 -39.83 39.98
CA GLN A 282 -21.85 -39.21 40.89
C GLN A 282 -22.50 -38.85 42.23
N VAL A 283 -23.65 -38.18 42.22
CA VAL A 283 -24.41 -37.80 43.42
C VAL A 283 -24.85 -39.04 44.20
N ALA A 284 -25.35 -40.08 43.51
CA ALA A 284 -25.75 -41.33 44.14
C ALA A 284 -24.55 -42.07 44.79
N ARG A 285 -23.39 -42.10 44.13
CA ARG A 285 -22.13 -42.63 44.71
C ARG A 285 -21.67 -41.85 45.94
N MET A 286 -21.79 -40.52 45.93
CA MET A 286 -21.46 -39.67 47.08
C MET A 286 -22.41 -39.91 48.26
N ALA A 287 -23.71 -40.03 47.99
CA ALA A 287 -24.71 -40.34 49.01
C ALA A 287 -24.50 -41.74 49.63
N ALA A 288 -24.10 -42.73 48.84
CA ALA A 288 -23.80 -44.09 49.32
C ALA A 288 -22.47 -44.20 50.10
N ARG A 289 -21.52 -43.27 49.90
CA ARG A 289 -20.25 -43.18 50.64
C ARG A 289 -20.33 -42.33 51.91
N ALA A 290 -21.44 -41.62 52.14
CA ALA A 290 -21.64 -40.88 53.38
C ALA A 290 -21.66 -41.87 54.56
N PRO A 291 -20.85 -41.68 55.61
CA PRO A 291 -20.82 -42.60 56.75
C PRO A 291 -22.21 -42.72 57.38
N GLN A 292 -22.65 -43.95 57.68
CA GLN A 292 -23.85 -44.22 58.49
C GLN A 292 -23.63 -43.83 59.97
N TYR A 293 -23.09 -42.64 60.25
CA TYR A 293 -23.04 -42.07 61.60
C TYR A 293 -24.17 -41.05 61.76
N ALA A 294 -25.39 -41.56 61.76
CA ALA A 294 -26.55 -40.84 62.27
C ALA A 294 -27.57 -41.89 62.74
N SER A 295 -27.30 -42.49 63.90
CA SER A 295 -28.27 -43.19 64.73
C SER A 295 -27.98 -42.82 66.18
#